data_AF-A0A455WFU6-F1
#
_entry.id   AF-A0A455WFU6-F1
#
_cell.length_a   1.000
_cell.length_b   1.000
_cell.length_c   1.000
_cell.angle_alpha   90.00
_cell.angle_beta   90.00
_cell.angle_gamma   90.00
#
_symmetry.space_group_name_H-M   'P 1'
#
loop_
_entity.id
_entity.type
_entity.pdbx_description
1 polymer ?
#
loop_
_entity_poly.entity_id
_entity_poly.type
_entity_poly.pdbx_seq_one_letter_code
_entity_poly.pdbx_strand_id
1 'polypeptide(L)'
;MLVNTPLDFRVFSTHHMEPLDEKLVVTRACPQSRTVYELNAEPAAEVYARAVGVSLDELDRKVFALRPLGVRVGGNYFVRSIQRVNPDRSLTFYCAVETGIVMTAMSPGSLLDSVRTQIEASERVVGTPLVTLGCDCFLRRLEAELTGQSDAVSEFLKAHRVVGFNTYGEQFNGMHINQTFTGVVIGQPEFST
;
A
#
# COMPACT_ATOMS: atom_id res chain seq x y z
N MET A 1 20.92 4.65 -11.47
CA MET A 1 21.40 3.42 -12.16
C MET A 1 20.24 2.83 -12.92
N LEU A 2 20.42 2.48 -14.18
CA LEU A 2 19.42 1.78 -15.00
C LEU A 2 19.92 0.36 -15.27
N VAL A 3 19.03 -0.62 -15.24
CA VAL A 3 19.33 -2.04 -15.49
C VAL A 3 18.49 -2.50 -16.68
N ASN A 4 19.07 -3.31 -17.56
CA ASN A 4 18.37 -3.97 -18.66
C ASN A 4 18.66 -5.48 -18.64
N THR A 5 17.78 -6.25 -19.26
CA THR A 5 17.90 -7.71 -19.39
C THR A 5 17.31 -8.15 -20.74
N PRO A 6 17.89 -9.16 -21.41
CA PRO A 6 17.27 -9.77 -22.60
C PRO A 6 16.13 -10.73 -22.25
N LEU A 7 15.93 -11.04 -20.96
CA LEU A 7 14.89 -11.95 -20.49
C LEU A 7 13.53 -11.23 -20.45
N ASP A 8 12.46 -11.98 -20.71
CA ASP A 8 11.11 -11.48 -20.49
C ASP A 8 10.91 -11.12 -19.02
N PHE A 9 10.24 -9.98 -18.78
CA PHE A 9 9.92 -9.55 -17.43
C PHE A 9 8.54 -8.87 -17.37
N ARG A 10 7.92 -8.98 -16.21
CA ARG A 10 6.64 -8.34 -15.89
C ARG A 10 6.81 -7.49 -14.64
N VAL A 11 6.51 -6.20 -14.76
CA VAL A 11 6.42 -5.30 -13.60
C VAL A 11 4.97 -5.25 -13.16
N PHE A 12 4.74 -5.32 -11.85
CA PHE A 12 3.40 -5.26 -11.27
C PHE A 12 3.43 -4.50 -9.94
N SER A 13 2.25 -4.03 -9.54
CA SER A 13 2.01 -3.44 -8.23
C SER A 13 0.59 -3.79 -7.77
N THR A 14 0.40 -4.07 -6.48
CA THR A 14 -0.92 -4.44 -5.94
C THR A 14 -1.10 -4.01 -4.49
N HIS A 15 -2.36 -3.68 -4.17
CA HIS A 15 -2.88 -3.61 -2.80
C HIS A 15 -4.16 -4.45 -2.72
N HIS A 16 -4.50 -4.85 -1.50
CA HIS A 16 -5.74 -5.58 -1.18
C HIS A 16 -6.75 -4.69 -0.44
N MET A 17 -6.51 -3.37 -0.37
CA MET A 17 -7.44 -2.43 0.27
C MET A 17 -8.74 -2.29 -0.51
N GLU A 18 -9.86 -2.40 0.19
CA GLU A 18 -11.22 -2.29 -0.33
C GLU A 18 -11.88 -0.99 0.16
N PRO A 19 -12.61 -0.26 -0.71
CA PRO A 19 -13.24 0.99 -0.35
C PRO A 19 -14.48 0.78 0.50
N LEU A 20 -14.58 1.59 1.55
CA LEU A 20 -15.79 1.79 2.32
C LEU A 20 -16.61 2.98 1.78
N ASP A 21 -17.82 3.13 2.29
CA ASP A 21 -18.74 4.20 1.87
C ASP A 21 -18.32 5.58 2.37
N GLU A 22 -17.62 5.64 3.51
CA GLU A 22 -17.24 6.89 4.17
C GLU A 22 -16.24 7.71 3.35
N LYS A 23 -16.57 8.99 3.12
CA LYS A 23 -15.77 9.94 2.34
C LYS A 23 -15.36 11.13 3.19
N LEU A 24 -14.08 11.45 3.14
CA LEU A 24 -13.44 12.50 3.94
C LEU A 24 -12.83 13.54 3.00
N VAL A 25 -13.34 14.77 3.04
CA VAL A 25 -12.81 15.89 2.26
C VAL A 25 -11.69 16.55 3.03
N VAL A 26 -10.50 16.67 2.43
CA VAL A 26 -9.39 17.41 3.03
C VAL A 26 -9.67 18.91 2.91
N THR A 27 -10.04 19.56 4.01
CA THR A 27 -10.34 21.01 3.99
C THR A 27 -9.13 21.87 4.31
N ARG A 28 -8.15 21.33 5.05
CA ARG A 28 -6.87 22.02 5.29
C ARG A 28 -5.71 21.03 5.44
N ALA A 29 -4.69 21.17 4.60
CA ALA A 29 -3.45 20.40 4.67
C ALA A 29 -2.21 21.23 4.32
N CYS A 30 -1.04 20.74 4.72
CA CYS A 30 0.28 21.20 4.29
C CYS A 30 1.02 20.04 3.62
N PRO A 31 1.09 20.01 2.27
CA PRO A 31 1.74 18.92 1.52
C PRO A 31 3.22 18.75 1.87
N GLN A 32 3.94 19.84 2.13
CA GLN A 32 5.37 19.84 2.42
C GLN A 32 5.69 19.10 3.72
N SER A 33 4.88 19.33 4.75
CA SER A 33 4.98 18.61 6.04
C SER A 33 4.15 17.33 6.08
N ARG A 34 3.47 16.98 4.97
CA ARG A 34 2.56 15.83 4.84
C ARG A 34 1.51 15.79 5.95
N THR A 35 1.05 16.95 6.38
CA THR A 35 0.16 17.09 7.53
C THR A 35 -1.22 17.53 7.09
N VAL A 36 -2.24 16.76 7.44
CA VAL A 36 -3.65 17.09 7.25
C VAL A 36 -4.18 17.60 8.58
N TYR A 37 -4.58 18.87 8.60
CA TYR A 37 -5.10 19.50 9.81
C TYR A 37 -6.59 19.29 9.95
N GLU A 38 -7.32 19.34 8.83
CA GLU A 38 -8.77 19.24 8.84
C GLU A 38 -9.30 18.30 7.78
N LEU A 39 -10.29 17.51 8.20
CA LEU A 39 -11.16 16.72 7.35
C LEU A 39 -12.58 17.23 7.58
N ASN A 40 -13.36 17.44 6.53
CA ASN A 40 -14.75 17.91 6.62
C ASN A 40 -14.92 19.18 7.51
N ALA A 41 -13.96 20.10 7.48
CA ALA A 41 -13.91 21.33 8.31
C ALA A 41 -13.82 21.10 9.83
N GLU A 42 -13.34 19.94 10.26
CA GLU A 42 -13.14 19.54 11.66
C GLU A 42 -11.72 18.97 11.86
N PRO A 43 -11.22 18.88 13.12
CA PRO A 43 -9.90 18.31 13.41
C PRO A 43 -9.72 16.91 12.80
N ALA A 44 -8.66 16.74 12.00
CA ALA A 44 -8.49 15.55 11.16
C ALA A 44 -8.53 14.23 11.93
N ALA A 45 -7.86 14.16 13.10
CA ALA A 45 -7.82 12.92 13.88
C ALA A 45 -9.18 12.53 14.45
N GLU A 46 -10.01 13.48 14.85
CA GLU A 46 -11.34 13.20 15.40
C GLU A 46 -12.29 12.68 14.33
N VAL A 47 -12.28 13.31 13.15
CA VAL A 47 -13.09 12.89 12.00
C VAL A 47 -12.67 11.51 11.54
N TYR A 48 -11.36 11.25 11.45
CA TYR A 48 -10.83 9.94 11.10
C TYR A 48 -11.23 8.88 12.13
N ALA A 49 -11.08 9.15 13.43
CA ALA A 49 -11.47 8.23 14.50
C ALA A 49 -12.96 7.82 14.39
N ARG A 50 -13.86 8.80 14.17
CA ARG A 50 -15.29 8.54 13.93
C ARG A 50 -15.51 7.70 12.67
N ALA A 51 -14.87 8.06 11.56
CA ALA A 51 -14.99 7.38 10.28
C ALA A 51 -14.57 5.91 10.34
N VAL A 52 -13.57 5.60 11.17
CA VAL A 52 -13.05 4.24 11.34
C VAL A 52 -13.62 3.50 12.55
N GLY A 53 -14.52 4.14 13.30
CA GLY A 53 -15.28 3.52 14.41
C GLY A 53 -14.47 3.26 15.68
N VAL A 54 -13.48 4.11 16.00
CA VAL A 54 -12.66 4.00 17.21
C VAL A 54 -12.62 5.34 17.97
N SER A 55 -12.20 5.33 19.23
CA SER A 55 -11.94 6.55 19.98
C SER A 55 -10.62 7.21 19.56
N LEU A 56 -10.47 8.51 19.85
CA LEU A 56 -9.26 9.26 19.51
C LEU A 56 -7.99 8.66 20.17
N ASP A 57 -8.12 8.13 21.39
CA ASP A 57 -7.01 7.58 22.18
C ASP A 57 -6.59 6.19 21.70
N GLU A 58 -7.44 5.51 20.91
CA GLU A 58 -7.13 4.24 20.25
C GLU A 58 -6.36 4.42 18.93
N LEU A 59 -6.20 5.67 18.45
CA LEU A 59 -5.47 5.94 17.23
C LEU A 59 -3.97 5.65 17.39
N ASP A 60 -3.58 4.46 16.97
CA ASP A 60 -2.21 3.98 17.00
C ASP A 60 -1.76 3.42 15.64
N ARG A 61 -0.52 2.94 15.60
CA ARG A 61 0.08 2.35 14.39
C ARG A 61 -0.71 1.14 13.86
N LYS A 62 -1.39 0.39 14.73
CA LYS A 62 -2.17 -0.80 14.33
C LYS A 62 -3.44 -0.35 13.62
N VAL A 63 -4.15 0.64 14.18
CA VAL A 63 -5.33 1.23 13.53
C VAL A 63 -4.95 1.81 12.17
N PHE A 64 -3.86 2.57 12.07
CA PHE A 64 -3.45 3.17 10.79
C PHE A 64 -3.07 2.13 9.72
N ALA A 65 -2.49 1.01 10.12
CA ALA A 65 -2.17 -0.09 9.20
C ALA A 65 -3.44 -0.79 8.70
N LEU A 66 -4.41 -1.01 9.58
CA LEU A 66 -5.62 -1.79 9.27
C LEU A 66 -6.79 -0.94 8.76
N ARG A 67 -6.73 0.39 8.84
CA ARG A 67 -7.84 1.28 8.43
C ARG A 67 -7.33 2.49 7.66
N PRO A 68 -6.58 2.31 6.55
CA PRO A 68 -6.00 3.44 5.85
C PRO A 68 -7.06 4.23 5.09
N LEU A 69 -6.63 5.34 4.49
CA LEU A 69 -7.45 6.10 3.56
C LEU A 69 -6.99 5.83 2.13
N GLY A 70 -7.82 6.12 1.14
CA GLY A 70 -7.41 6.06 -0.27
C GLY A 70 -8.03 7.14 -1.13
N VAL A 71 -7.33 7.54 -2.18
CA VAL A 71 -7.78 8.53 -3.16
C VAL A 71 -8.09 7.81 -4.46
N ARG A 72 -9.22 8.14 -5.10
CA ARG A 72 -9.60 7.55 -6.39
C ARG A 72 -9.07 8.41 -7.54
N VAL A 73 -8.20 7.85 -8.38
CA VAL A 73 -7.67 8.51 -9.59
C VAL A 73 -7.79 7.56 -10.77
N GLY A 74 -8.42 8.00 -11.86
CA GLY A 74 -8.57 7.19 -13.08
C GLY A 74 -9.25 5.84 -12.84
N GLY A 75 -10.24 5.79 -11.94
CA GLY A 75 -10.96 4.58 -11.58
C GLY A 75 -10.29 3.70 -10.52
N ASN A 76 -8.99 3.87 -10.27
CA ASN A 76 -8.21 3.09 -9.31
C ASN A 76 -8.05 3.82 -7.98
N TYR A 77 -7.84 3.07 -6.90
CA TYR A 77 -7.57 3.63 -5.59
C TYR A 77 -6.08 3.64 -5.27
N PHE A 78 -5.64 4.71 -4.61
CA PHE A 78 -4.26 4.88 -4.15
C PHE A 78 -4.26 5.13 -2.66
N VAL A 79 -3.66 4.22 -1.91
CA VAL A 79 -3.67 4.26 -0.45
C VAL A 79 -2.85 5.45 0.06
N ARG A 80 -3.34 6.07 1.15
CA ARG A 80 -2.78 7.19 1.90
C ARG A 80 -2.68 6.75 3.35
N SER A 81 -1.50 6.33 3.75
CA SER A 81 -1.29 5.79 5.09
C SER A 81 -0.91 6.89 6.08
N ILE A 82 -1.58 6.87 7.22
CA ILE A 82 -1.33 7.77 8.34
C ILE A 82 -0.13 7.24 9.15
N GLN A 83 0.74 8.14 9.58
CA GLN A 83 1.90 7.83 10.41
C GLN A 83 1.61 8.03 11.91
N ARG A 84 0.96 9.16 12.25
CA ARG A 84 0.69 9.56 13.64
C ARG A 84 -0.38 10.63 13.75
N VAL A 85 -0.94 10.75 14.96
CA VAL A 85 -1.64 11.94 15.45
C VAL A 85 -0.62 12.92 16.03
N ASN A 86 -0.78 14.20 15.74
CA ASN A 86 0.01 15.28 16.32
C ASN A 86 -0.70 15.90 17.55
N PRO A 87 0.00 16.67 18.41
CA PRO A 87 -0.61 17.28 19.61
C PRO A 87 -1.82 18.18 19.33
N ASP A 88 -1.87 18.80 18.14
CA ASP A 88 -2.98 19.66 17.68
C ASP A 88 -4.12 18.86 17.02
N ARG A 89 -4.11 17.52 17.12
CA ARG A 89 -5.06 16.59 16.49
C ARG A 89 -5.01 16.59 14.95
N SER A 90 -3.96 17.15 14.34
CA SER A 90 -3.67 16.92 12.93
C SER A 90 -3.09 15.51 12.71
N LEU A 91 -3.14 15.03 11.46
CA LEU A 91 -2.61 13.73 11.06
C LEU A 91 -1.42 13.93 10.11
N THR A 92 -0.28 13.30 10.41
CA THR A 92 0.86 13.23 9.47
C THR A 92 0.79 11.94 8.66
N PHE A 93 0.97 12.04 7.34
CA PHE A 93 0.90 10.93 6.38
C PHE A 93 2.30 10.54 5.85
N TYR A 94 2.42 9.30 5.36
CA TYR A 94 3.65 8.85 4.69
C TYR A 94 3.90 9.55 3.35
N CYS A 95 2.83 9.99 2.67
CA CYS A 95 2.90 10.75 1.42
C CYS A 95 2.22 12.13 1.54
N ALA A 96 2.46 12.99 0.57
CA ALA A 96 1.80 14.29 0.51
C ALA A 96 0.28 14.13 0.29
N VAL A 97 -0.48 15.04 0.91
CA VAL A 97 -1.93 15.15 0.80
C VAL A 97 -2.26 16.62 0.57
N GLU A 98 -3.06 16.91 -0.45
CA GLU A 98 -3.43 18.27 -0.85
C GLU A 98 -4.82 18.65 -0.34
N THR A 99 -5.04 19.94 -0.10
CA THR A 99 -6.36 20.49 0.20
C THR A 99 -7.29 20.30 -1.00
N GLY A 100 -8.54 19.93 -0.74
CA GLY A 100 -9.59 19.72 -1.75
C GLY A 100 -9.71 18.30 -2.26
N ILE A 101 -8.79 17.39 -1.90
CA ILE A 101 -8.92 15.99 -2.30
C ILE A 101 -9.97 15.27 -1.45
N VAL A 102 -10.69 14.35 -2.08
CA VAL A 102 -11.61 13.43 -1.38
C VAL A 102 -10.89 12.12 -1.12
N MET A 103 -10.79 11.76 0.16
CA MET A 103 -10.30 10.47 0.62
C MET A 103 -11.48 9.54 0.94
N THR A 104 -11.27 8.25 0.77
CA THR A 104 -12.20 7.18 1.07
C THR A 104 -11.62 6.33 2.20
N ALA A 105 -12.42 6.02 3.22
CA ALA A 105 -11.99 5.04 4.22
C ALA A 105 -11.85 3.66 3.58
N MET A 106 -10.82 2.91 3.99
CA MET A 106 -10.50 1.60 3.42
C MET A 106 -10.42 0.53 4.50
N SER A 107 -10.71 -0.70 4.12
CA SER A 107 -10.43 -1.89 4.92
C SER A 107 -9.58 -2.91 4.14
N PRO A 108 -8.70 -3.68 4.80
CA PRO A 108 -7.97 -4.74 4.15
C PRO A 108 -8.88 -5.88 3.71
N GLY A 109 -8.78 -6.26 2.44
CA GLY A 109 -9.20 -7.58 1.94
C GLY A 109 -8.10 -8.63 2.19
N SER A 110 -8.04 -9.66 1.34
CA SER A 110 -7.03 -10.71 1.48
C SER A 110 -5.66 -10.29 0.96
N LEU A 111 -4.71 -10.07 1.89
CA LEU A 111 -3.33 -9.73 1.57
C LEU A 111 -2.66 -10.80 0.72
N LEU A 112 -2.79 -12.07 1.11
CA LEU A 112 -2.18 -13.18 0.40
C LEU A 112 -2.76 -13.35 -1.01
N ASP A 113 -4.08 -13.29 -1.16
CA ASP A 113 -4.71 -13.51 -2.48
C ASP A 113 -4.39 -12.40 -3.47
N SER A 114 -4.26 -11.16 -3.01
CA SER A 114 -3.80 -10.02 -3.83
C SER A 114 -2.41 -10.24 -4.39
N VAL A 115 -1.45 -10.67 -3.56
CA VAL A 115 -0.07 -10.95 -4.01
C VAL A 115 -0.06 -12.16 -4.94
N ARG A 116 -0.76 -13.23 -4.56
CA ARG A 116 -0.88 -14.45 -5.34
C ARG A 116 -1.37 -14.17 -6.74
N THR A 117 -2.47 -13.44 -6.85
CA THR A 117 -3.10 -13.11 -8.13
C THR A 117 -2.13 -12.43 -9.07
N GLN A 118 -1.34 -11.45 -8.59
CA GLN A 118 -0.40 -10.72 -9.44
C GLN A 118 0.86 -11.50 -9.80
N ILE A 119 1.42 -12.26 -8.85
CA ILE A 119 2.60 -13.08 -9.11
C ILE A 119 2.24 -14.16 -10.13
N GLU A 120 1.20 -14.94 -9.89
CA GLU A 120 0.77 -16.00 -10.80
C GLU A 120 0.34 -15.44 -12.18
N ALA A 121 -0.28 -14.26 -12.23
CA ALA A 121 -0.59 -13.59 -13.50
C ALA A 121 0.65 -13.11 -14.26
N SER A 122 1.73 -12.80 -13.55
CA SER A 122 3.01 -12.42 -14.17
C SER A 122 3.77 -13.64 -14.65
N GLU A 123 3.81 -14.71 -13.85
CA GLU A 123 4.41 -16.00 -14.22
C GLU A 123 3.69 -16.67 -15.40
N ARG A 124 2.37 -16.52 -15.52
CA ARG A 124 1.64 -16.96 -16.73
C ARG A 124 2.14 -16.29 -18.02
N VAL A 125 2.76 -15.12 -17.92
CA VAL A 125 3.30 -14.38 -19.07
C VAL A 125 4.78 -14.70 -19.29
N VAL A 126 5.59 -14.72 -18.24
CA VAL A 126 7.06 -14.90 -18.36
C VAL A 126 7.52 -16.35 -18.19
N GLY A 127 6.60 -17.28 -17.89
CA GLY A 127 6.90 -18.65 -17.53
C GLY A 127 7.40 -18.82 -16.10
N THR A 128 8.13 -19.92 -15.85
CA THR A 128 8.76 -20.16 -14.54
C THR A 128 9.80 -19.06 -14.27
N PRO A 129 9.73 -18.35 -13.14
CA PRO A 129 10.64 -17.25 -12.87
C PRO A 129 12.08 -17.74 -12.63
N LEU A 130 13.05 -16.96 -13.09
CA LEU A 130 14.42 -17.00 -12.57
C LEU A 130 14.45 -16.42 -11.17
N VAL A 131 13.88 -15.23 -11.02
CA VAL A 131 13.79 -14.48 -9.77
C VAL A 131 12.62 -13.51 -9.84
N THR A 132 12.01 -13.25 -8.69
CA THR A 132 11.08 -12.15 -8.52
C THR A 132 11.71 -11.13 -7.59
N LEU A 133 11.91 -9.90 -8.05
CA LEU A 133 12.35 -8.80 -7.18
C LEU A 133 11.12 -8.18 -6.51
N GLY A 134 11.12 -8.08 -5.18
CA GLY A 134 9.99 -7.58 -4.40
C GLY A 134 10.32 -6.36 -3.53
N CYS A 135 9.48 -5.33 -3.62
CA CYS A 135 9.43 -4.21 -2.70
C CYS A 135 8.10 -4.31 -1.92
N ASP A 136 8.17 -4.66 -0.63
CA ASP A 136 6.99 -4.89 0.20
C ASP A 136 6.83 -3.82 1.27
N CYS A 137 5.80 -2.99 1.15
CA CYS A 137 5.59 -1.89 2.08
C CYS A 137 5.51 -2.41 3.53
N PHE A 138 6.25 -1.82 4.46
CA PHE A 138 6.32 -2.29 5.85
C PHE A 138 4.94 -2.35 6.53
N LEU A 139 3.97 -1.53 6.09
CA LEU A 139 2.61 -1.56 6.60
C LEU A 139 1.88 -2.86 6.27
N ARG A 140 2.19 -3.50 5.13
CA ARG A 140 1.70 -4.83 4.78
C ARG A 140 2.32 -5.91 5.65
N ARG A 141 3.62 -5.76 5.96
CA ARG A 141 4.30 -6.64 6.92
C ARG A 141 3.67 -6.53 8.31
N LEU A 142 3.44 -5.31 8.79
CA LEU A 142 2.77 -5.05 10.06
C LEU A 142 1.35 -5.64 10.08
N GLU A 143 0.59 -5.47 9.01
CA GLU A 143 -0.73 -6.09 8.86
C GLU A 143 -0.65 -7.63 8.94
N ALA A 144 0.27 -8.25 8.20
CA ALA A 144 0.45 -9.70 8.23
C ALA A 144 0.80 -10.21 9.65
N GLU A 145 1.58 -9.45 10.41
CA GLU A 145 1.89 -9.77 11.81
C GLU A 145 0.65 -9.63 12.71
N LEU A 146 -0.14 -8.56 12.55
CA LEU A 146 -1.36 -8.33 13.33
C LEU A 146 -2.47 -9.35 13.02
N THR A 147 -2.49 -9.89 11.80
CA THR A 147 -3.50 -10.84 11.33
C THR A 147 -3.03 -12.31 11.39
N GLY A 148 -1.79 -12.57 11.83
CA GLY A 148 -1.22 -13.91 11.91
C GLY A 148 -0.94 -14.55 10.54
N GLN A 149 -0.82 -13.76 9.47
CA GLN A 149 -0.57 -14.22 8.11
C GLN A 149 0.91 -14.24 7.71
N SER A 150 1.82 -13.77 8.58
CA SER A 150 3.25 -13.62 8.25
C SER A 150 3.89 -14.88 7.67
N ASP A 151 3.61 -16.05 8.25
CA ASP A 151 4.20 -17.32 7.81
C ASP A 151 3.65 -17.75 6.45
N ALA A 152 2.33 -17.68 6.26
CA ALA A 152 1.69 -18.03 4.99
C ALA A 152 2.17 -17.14 3.84
N VAL A 153 2.31 -15.84 4.08
CA VAL A 153 2.88 -14.89 3.11
C VAL A 153 4.35 -15.21 2.84
N SER A 154 5.14 -15.48 3.89
CA SER A 154 6.56 -15.79 3.73
C SER A 154 6.79 -17.07 2.90
N GLU A 155 6.06 -18.15 3.20
CA GLU A 155 6.16 -19.40 2.45
C GLU A 155 5.73 -19.23 0.99
N PHE A 156 4.66 -18.45 0.75
CA PHE A 156 4.24 -18.11 -0.61
C PHE A 156 5.35 -17.36 -1.37
N LEU A 157 5.88 -16.28 -0.79
CA LEU A 157 6.94 -15.50 -1.44
C LEU A 157 8.21 -16.33 -1.73
N LYS A 158 8.58 -17.25 -0.82
CA LYS A 158 9.69 -18.20 -1.05
C LYS A 158 9.42 -19.14 -2.21
N ALA A 159 8.23 -19.73 -2.27
CA ALA A 159 7.83 -20.63 -3.35
C ALA A 159 7.91 -19.96 -4.74
N HIS A 160 7.64 -18.65 -4.80
CA HIS A 160 7.68 -17.83 -6.02
C HIS A 160 9.01 -17.08 -6.23
N ARG A 161 10.09 -17.54 -5.58
CA ARG A 161 11.47 -17.02 -5.75
C ARG A 161 11.58 -15.51 -5.53
N VAL A 162 10.79 -14.98 -4.61
CA VAL A 162 10.83 -13.56 -4.28
C VAL A 162 12.05 -13.26 -3.42
N VAL A 163 12.87 -12.31 -3.87
CA VAL A 163 13.95 -11.69 -3.10
C VAL A 163 13.75 -10.19 -3.07
N GLY A 164 14.05 -9.55 -1.95
CA GLY A 164 13.65 -8.16 -1.78
C GLY A 164 13.83 -7.62 -0.39
N PHE A 165 13.13 -6.53 -0.11
CA PHE A 165 13.19 -5.82 1.17
C PHE A 165 11.88 -5.09 1.46
N ASN A 166 11.70 -4.74 2.74
CA ASN A 166 10.59 -3.89 3.14
C ASN A 166 10.87 -2.41 2.87
N THR A 167 9.85 -1.67 2.48
CA THR A 167 9.97 -0.24 2.15
C THR A 167 9.04 0.63 3.00
N TYR A 168 9.27 1.95 3.01
CA TYR A 168 8.34 2.94 3.57
C TYR A 168 7.38 3.53 2.53
N GLY A 169 7.20 2.83 1.41
CA GLY A 169 6.44 3.25 0.24
C GLY A 169 7.17 2.91 -1.05
N GLU A 170 6.40 2.70 -2.12
CA GLU A 170 6.92 2.35 -3.44
C GLU A 170 6.62 3.47 -4.44
N GLN A 171 7.43 3.56 -5.50
CA GLN A 171 7.11 4.38 -6.66
C GLN A 171 6.77 3.49 -7.85
N PHE A 172 5.59 3.70 -8.43
CA PHE A 172 5.14 2.98 -9.61
C PHE A 172 4.51 3.97 -10.59
N ASN A 173 4.99 3.98 -11.84
CA ASN A 173 4.55 4.92 -12.88
C ASN A 173 4.54 6.41 -12.43
N GLY A 174 5.57 6.83 -11.70
CA GLY A 174 5.71 8.21 -11.21
C GLY A 174 4.86 8.56 -10.00
N MET A 175 4.07 7.62 -9.45
CA MET A 175 3.25 7.83 -8.26
C MET A 175 3.88 7.19 -7.03
N HIS A 176 3.92 7.94 -5.92
CA HIS A 176 4.26 7.39 -4.61
C HIS A 176 3.03 6.73 -3.98
N ILE A 177 3.16 5.45 -3.66
CA ILE A 177 2.07 4.59 -3.19
C ILE A 177 2.47 3.92 -1.88
N ASN A 178 1.50 3.68 -1.02
CA ASN A 178 1.67 2.99 0.26
C ASN A 178 0.84 1.71 0.28
N GLN A 179 1.18 0.80 1.19
CA GLN A 179 0.51 -0.49 1.36
C GLN A 179 0.42 -1.31 0.07
N THR A 180 1.44 -1.17 -0.77
CA THR A 180 1.58 -1.94 -1.99
C THR A 180 2.69 -2.96 -1.90
N PHE A 181 2.53 -4.04 -2.66
CA PHE A 181 3.62 -4.92 -3.03
C PHE A 181 3.91 -4.66 -4.50
N THR A 182 5.12 -4.20 -4.79
CA THR A 182 5.58 -3.90 -6.15
C THR A 182 6.71 -4.85 -6.49
N GLY A 183 6.68 -5.43 -7.68
CA GLY A 183 7.69 -6.40 -8.06
C GLY A 183 7.97 -6.45 -9.54
N VAL A 184 9.08 -7.14 -9.85
CA VAL A 184 9.51 -7.48 -11.20
C VAL A 184 9.72 -8.98 -11.23
N VAL A 185 8.88 -9.70 -11.97
CA VAL A 185 9.10 -11.13 -12.26
C VAL A 185 9.98 -11.21 -13.49
N ILE A 186 11.13 -11.88 -13.38
CA ILE A 186 12.08 -12.07 -14.48
C ILE A 186 12.06 -13.55 -14.86
N GLY A 187 11.80 -13.84 -16.14
CA GLY A 187 11.74 -15.19 -16.69
C GLY A 187 13.10 -15.87 -16.78
N GLN A 188 13.13 -17.07 -17.37
CA GLN A 188 14.36 -17.83 -17.62
C GLN A 188 14.89 -17.55 -19.04
N PRO A 189 16.19 -17.80 -19.30
CA PRO A 189 16.70 -17.82 -20.66
C PRO A 189 15.99 -18.91 -21.46
N GLU A 190 15.61 -18.61 -22.71
CA GLU A 190 15.20 -19.65 -23.65
C GLU A 190 16.43 -20.53 -23.95
N PHE A 191 16.42 -21.79 -23.50
CA PHE A 191 17.39 -22.75 -23.96
C PHE A 191 16.93 -23.26 -25.32
N SER A 192 17.59 -22.82 -26.39
CA SER A 192 17.41 -23.41 -27.71
C SER A 192 17.85 -24.88 -27.65
N THR A 193 16.89 -25.81 -27.75
CA THR A 193 17.16 -27.22 -28.06
C THR A 193 17.40 -27.41 -29.55
#